data_AF-A0A929E401-F1
#
_entry.id   AF-A0A929E401-F1
#
_cell.length_a   1.000
_cell.length_b   1.000
_cell.length_c   1.000
_cell.angle_alpha   90.00
_cell.angle_beta   90.00
_cell.angle_gamma   90.00
#
_symmetry.space_group_name_H-M   'P 1'
#
loop_
_entity.id
_entity.type
_entity.pdbx_description
1 polymer ?
#
loop_
_entity_poly.entity_id
_entity_poly.type
_entity_poly.pdbx_seq_one_letter_code
_entity_poly.pdbx_strand_id
1 'polypeptide(L)'
;PYLPRVYCAILRTVVLNTLHLSLDAIYIDVGPGKCDCALHVATVLQDMLDIPVHKTRNEDTTGFGTPISRSRMGLPQKFERITEGVRNAENPGDSPPACPPTAGFWGVPPRDFSLLDLFPDTTHVYGWTRCMENKTPADYDLELHYNPDIPTVFYAQSFCAKTALARHLALKHPHGLYLDSDVTAGGSAKAKIQAFLELSGVPL
;
A
#
# COMPACT_ATOMS: atom_id res chain seq x y z
N PRO A 1 9.34 -4.06 23.16
CA PRO A 1 8.83 -3.40 24.39
C PRO A 1 8.09 -2.08 24.14
N TYR A 2 8.39 -1.31 23.09
CA TYR A 2 7.87 0.05 22.91
C TYR A 2 6.52 0.16 22.17
N LEU A 3 6.19 -0.84 21.36
CA LEU A 3 4.85 -1.03 20.80
C LEU A 3 4.29 -2.37 21.24
N PRO A 4 2.95 -2.52 21.31
CA PRO A 4 2.32 -3.81 21.55
C PRO A 4 2.82 -4.86 20.55
N ARG A 5 2.87 -6.13 20.99
CA ARG A 5 3.25 -7.26 20.12
C ARG A 5 2.35 -7.33 18.89
N VAL A 6 1.08 -7.01 19.07
CA VAL A 6 0.02 -6.98 18.07
C VAL A 6 -0.15 -5.54 17.60
N TYR A 7 0.55 -5.18 16.53
CA TYR A 7 0.53 -3.82 15.97
C TYR A 7 0.96 -3.85 14.49
N CYS A 8 0.68 -2.78 13.75
CA CYS A 8 1.05 -2.64 12.34
C CYS A 8 2.53 -2.97 12.12
N ALA A 9 2.80 -4.01 11.33
CA ALA A 9 4.16 -4.51 11.11
C ALA A 9 5.08 -3.45 10.50
N ILE A 10 4.57 -2.60 9.60
CA ILE A 10 5.32 -1.49 9.00
C ILE A 10 5.78 -0.50 10.08
N LEU A 11 4.88 -0.10 10.98
CA LEU A 11 5.21 0.84 12.04
C LEU A 11 6.13 0.24 13.10
N ARG A 12 6.04 -1.07 13.34
CA ARG A 12 7.03 -1.80 14.15
C ARG A 12 8.41 -1.78 13.50
N THR A 13 8.50 -1.95 12.18
CA THR A 13 9.76 -1.79 11.44
C THR A 13 10.30 -0.37 11.56
N VAL A 14 9.44 0.66 11.48
CA VAL A 14 9.86 2.06 11.69
C VAL A 14 10.52 2.23 13.06
N VAL A 15 9.85 1.81 14.15
CA VAL A 15 10.42 1.93 15.51
C VAL A 15 11.72 1.13 15.66
N LEU A 16 11.82 -0.05 15.05
CA LEU A 16 13.07 -0.82 15.09
C LEU A 16 14.18 -0.08 14.33
N ASN A 17 13.91 0.45 13.14
CA ASN A 17 14.90 1.19 12.37
C ASN A 17 15.39 2.43 13.13
N THR A 18 14.50 3.18 13.79
CA THR A 18 14.88 4.37 14.56
C THR A 18 15.77 4.06 15.76
N LEU A 19 15.71 2.84 16.31
CA LEU A 19 16.55 2.41 17.43
C LEU A 19 17.93 1.87 16.99
N HIS A 20 18.09 1.50 15.71
CA HIS A 20 19.30 0.84 15.22
C HIS A 20 20.07 1.67 14.18
N LEU A 21 19.45 2.69 13.61
CA LEU A 21 20.09 3.64 12.69
C LEU A 21 20.60 4.86 13.47
N SER A 22 21.75 5.39 13.07
CA SER A 22 22.22 6.70 13.52
C SER A 22 21.50 7.78 12.71
N LEU A 23 20.60 8.53 13.36
CA LEU A 23 19.74 9.53 12.74
C LEU A 23 19.92 10.87 13.45
N ASP A 24 19.92 11.97 12.69
CA ASP A 24 19.91 13.33 13.25
C ASP A 24 18.50 13.86 13.53
N ALA A 25 17.51 13.37 12.77
CA ALA A 25 16.10 13.73 12.89
C ALA A 25 15.19 12.66 12.25
N ILE A 26 13.90 12.66 12.60
CA ILE A 26 12.87 11.81 12.01
C ILE A 26 11.75 12.69 11.46
N TYR A 27 11.33 12.42 10.22
CA TYR A 27 10.13 13.00 9.61
C TYR A 27 9.12 11.88 9.40
N ILE A 28 7.91 12.04 9.93
CA ILE A 28 6.86 11.02 9.87
C ILE A 28 5.54 11.64 9.45
N ASP A 29 5.01 11.19 8.31
CA ASP A 29 3.69 11.58 7.83
C ASP A 29 2.59 10.96 8.70
N VAL A 30 1.63 11.78 9.10
CA VAL A 30 0.54 11.41 10.01
C VAL A 30 -0.83 11.82 9.48
N GLY A 31 -1.88 11.21 10.03
CA GLY A 31 -3.26 11.57 9.69
C GLY A 31 -3.70 11.03 8.33
N PRO A 32 -4.46 11.79 7.52
CA PRO A 32 -5.11 11.28 6.30
C PRO A 32 -4.16 10.70 5.25
N GLY A 33 -2.97 11.27 5.11
CA GLY A 33 -1.92 10.77 4.21
C GLY A 33 -1.34 9.42 4.65
N LYS A 34 -1.48 9.03 5.92
CA LYS A 34 -0.95 7.77 6.45
C LYS A 34 -1.97 7.00 7.28
N CYS A 35 -1.95 7.19 8.60
CA CYS A 35 -2.92 6.65 9.56
C CYS A 35 -2.67 7.23 10.96
N ASP A 36 -3.66 7.17 11.84
CA ASP A 36 -3.51 7.59 13.24
C ASP A 36 -2.57 6.68 14.04
N CYS A 37 -2.36 5.43 13.61
CA CYS A 37 -1.31 4.60 14.19
C CYS A 37 0.08 5.25 14.01
N ALA A 38 0.35 5.91 12.88
CA ALA A 38 1.61 6.65 12.68
C ALA A 38 1.72 7.85 13.62
N LEU A 39 0.60 8.55 13.89
CA LEU A 39 0.55 9.63 14.89
C LEU A 39 0.94 9.15 16.29
N HIS A 40 0.39 8.00 16.72
CA HIS A 40 0.73 7.43 18.02
C HIS A 40 2.20 6.99 18.10
N VAL A 41 2.73 6.37 17.04
CA VAL A 41 4.15 6.01 16.97
C VAL A 41 5.04 7.25 17.02
N ALA A 42 4.69 8.33 16.32
CA ALA A 42 5.45 9.57 16.36
C ALA A 42 5.53 10.16 17.78
N THR A 43 4.43 10.11 18.55
CA THR A 43 4.44 10.54 19.96
C THR A 43 5.35 9.66 20.81
N VAL A 44 5.28 8.33 20.65
CA VAL A 44 6.17 7.41 21.38
C VAL A 44 7.64 7.68 21.05
N LEU A 45 7.97 7.92 19.78
CA LEU A 45 9.35 8.24 19.37
C LEU A 45 9.83 9.59 19.90
N GLN A 46 8.96 10.59 19.98
CA GLN A 46 9.26 11.90 20.58
C GLN A 46 9.66 11.77 22.05
N ASP A 47 9.00 10.91 22.81
CA ASP A 47 9.29 10.71 24.23
C ASP A 47 10.54 9.84 24.46
N MET A 48 10.90 9.00 23.48
CA MET A 48 11.97 8.00 23.59
C MET A 48 13.35 8.48 23.13
N LEU A 49 13.41 9.47 22.24
CA LEU A 49 14.63 9.82 21.52
C LEU A 49 15.04 11.26 21.82
N ASP A 50 16.34 11.49 21.93
CA ASP A 50 16.92 12.83 22.11
C ASP A 50 17.06 13.61 20.79
N ILE A 51 16.56 13.06 19.67
CA ILE A 51 16.58 13.69 18.34
C ILE A 51 15.21 14.27 17.97
N PRO A 52 15.15 15.31 17.13
CA PRO A 52 13.89 15.86 16.66
C PRO A 52 13.04 14.84 15.91
N VAL A 53 11.75 14.78 16.25
CA VAL A 53 10.75 14.00 15.52
C VAL A 53 9.65 14.95 15.02
N HIS A 54 9.62 15.16 13.71
CA HIS A 54 8.70 16.06 13.02
C HIS A 54 7.51 15.29 12.47
N LYS A 55 6.31 15.59 12.98
CA LYS A 55 5.05 15.11 12.43
C LYS A 55 4.71 15.95 11.19
N THR A 56 4.64 15.34 10.02
CA THR A 56 4.32 16.00 8.76
C THR A 56 2.92 15.62 8.28
N ARG A 57 2.36 16.42 7.38
CA ARG A 57 1.13 16.11 6.66
C ARG A 57 1.34 16.47 5.19
N ASN A 58 1.09 15.54 4.29
CA ASN A 58 0.95 15.87 2.88
C ASN A 58 -0.43 16.51 2.64
N GLU A 59 -0.43 17.76 2.15
CA GLU A 59 -1.63 18.54 1.82
C GLU A 59 -1.80 18.73 0.30
N ASP A 60 -1.02 17.99 -0.49
CA ASP A 60 -1.08 18.07 -1.94
C ASP A 60 -2.43 17.55 -2.44
N THR A 61 -3.07 18.36 -3.30
CA THR A 61 -4.37 18.06 -3.90
C THR A 61 -4.30 17.95 -5.41
N THR A 62 -3.17 18.33 -6.01
CA THR A 62 -2.94 18.23 -7.45
C THR A 62 -2.18 16.95 -7.75
N GLY A 63 -2.89 16.00 -8.37
CA GLY A 63 -2.32 14.69 -8.71
C GLY A 63 -1.41 14.71 -9.93
N PHE A 64 -0.38 13.86 -9.94
CA PHE A 64 0.48 13.64 -11.11
C PHE A 64 -0.03 12.53 -12.05
N GLY A 65 -1.11 11.84 -11.69
CA GLY A 65 -1.66 10.71 -12.42
C GLY A 65 -1.12 9.37 -11.92
N THR A 66 -1.56 8.29 -12.57
CA THR A 66 -1.31 6.90 -12.13
C THR A 66 -0.83 5.97 -13.27
N PRO A 67 0.17 6.37 -14.07
CA PRO A 67 0.61 5.62 -15.25
C PRO A 67 1.22 4.23 -14.95
N ILE A 68 2.01 4.09 -13.87
CA ILE A 68 2.60 2.83 -13.40
C ILE A 68 1.47 1.86 -13.00
N SER A 69 0.49 2.32 -12.22
CA SER A 69 -0.67 1.50 -11.82
C SER A 69 -1.40 0.85 -12.99
N ARG A 70 -1.39 1.49 -14.17
CA ARG A 70 -2.14 1.08 -15.38
C ARG A 70 -1.28 0.41 -16.45
N SER A 71 0.02 0.28 -16.22
CA SER A 71 0.98 -0.23 -17.20
C SER A 71 0.99 -1.77 -17.30
N ARG A 72 1.55 -2.32 -18.38
CA ARG A 72 1.92 -3.74 -18.47
C ARG A 72 3.29 -3.93 -17.83
N MET A 73 3.31 -4.31 -16.56
CA MET A 73 4.52 -4.43 -15.75
C MET A 73 4.21 -5.35 -14.57
N GLY A 74 5.18 -6.20 -14.20
CA GLY A 74 5.06 -7.07 -13.03
C GLY A 74 4.64 -6.29 -11.79
N LEU A 75 3.69 -6.83 -11.03
CA LEU A 75 3.13 -6.16 -9.86
C LEU A 75 4.20 -5.79 -8.80
N PRO A 76 5.21 -6.62 -8.49
CA PRO A 76 6.31 -6.20 -7.61
C PRO A 76 7.04 -4.95 -8.14
N GLN A 77 7.35 -4.94 -9.44
CA GLN A 77 8.04 -3.81 -10.07
C GLN A 77 7.21 -2.53 -10.05
N LYS A 78 5.88 -2.62 -10.18
CA LYS A 78 4.99 -1.46 -10.01
C LYS A 78 5.10 -0.87 -8.61
N PHE A 79 5.04 -1.71 -7.58
CA PHE A 79 5.14 -1.28 -6.18
C PHE A 79 6.51 -0.68 -5.86
N GLU A 80 7.59 -1.27 -6.36
CA GLU A 80 8.95 -0.72 -6.25
C GLU A 80 9.05 0.66 -6.89
N ARG A 81 8.60 0.83 -8.14
CA ARG A 81 8.65 2.13 -8.82
C ARG A 81 7.79 3.19 -8.15
N ILE A 82 6.60 2.84 -7.68
CA ILE A 82 5.71 3.76 -6.96
C ILE A 82 6.37 4.19 -5.65
N THR A 83 6.91 3.26 -4.87
CA THR A 83 7.54 3.55 -3.58
C THR A 83 8.85 4.34 -3.72
N GLU A 84 9.66 4.05 -4.73
CA GLU A 84 10.85 4.86 -5.06
C GLU A 84 10.43 6.26 -5.48
N GLY A 85 9.36 6.37 -6.29
CA GLY A 85 8.81 7.63 -6.74
C GLY A 85 8.50 8.58 -5.59
N VAL A 86 8.00 8.10 -4.45
CA VAL A 86 7.68 8.92 -3.25
C VAL A 86 8.86 9.76 -2.76
N ARG A 87 10.10 9.34 -3.00
CA ARG A 87 11.31 10.10 -2.59
C ARG A 87 11.51 11.39 -3.37
N ASN A 88 10.90 11.51 -4.55
CA ASN A 88 11.02 12.67 -5.42
C ASN A 88 9.69 13.45 -5.45
N ALA A 89 9.76 14.76 -5.25
CA ALA A 89 8.59 15.64 -5.30
C ALA A 89 8.20 16.03 -6.74
N GLU A 90 9.05 15.73 -7.71
CA GLU A 90 8.85 16.11 -9.12
C GLU A 90 7.97 15.11 -9.86
N ASN A 91 7.36 15.58 -10.95
CA ASN A 91 6.63 14.72 -11.86
C ASN A 91 7.64 13.83 -12.62
N PRO A 92 7.46 12.49 -12.62
CA PRO A 92 8.40 11.56 -13.26
C PRO A 92 8.55 11.74 -14.78
N GLY A 93 7.69 12.51 -15.44
CA GLY A 93 7.83 12.94 -16.85
C GLY A 93 7.50 11.85 -17.87
N ASP A 94 8.12 10.68 -17.76
CA ASP A 94 7.92 9.55 -18.65
C ASP A 94 6.91 8.55 -18.07
N SER A 95 5.80 8.37 -18.79
CA SER A 95 4.75 7.41 -18.43
C SER A 95 4.88 6.13 -19.25
N PRO A 96 4.96 4.93 -18.63
CA PRO A 96 4.84 3.69 -19.37
C PRO A 96 3.48 3.60 -20.08
N PRO A 97 3.39 2.88 -21.22
CA PRO A 97 2.12 2.72 -21.92
C PRO A 97 1.11 1.96 -21.05
N ALA A 98 -0.13 2.44 -21.04
CA ALA A 98 -1.23 1.77 -20.36
C ALA A 98 -1.62 0.47 -21.07
N CYS A 99 -2.13 -0.50 -20.32
CA CYS A 99 -2.70 -1.74 -20.87
C CYS A 99 -4.13 -1.97 -20.34
N PRO A 100 -4.96 -2.76 -21.03
CA PRO A 100 -6.20 -3.29 -20.47
C PRO A 100 -5.88 -4.18 -19.24
N PRO A 101 -6.65 -4.08 -18.14
CA PRO A 101 -6.46 -4.93 -16.98
C PRO A 101 -7.07 -6.31 -17.17
N THR A 102 -6.42 -7.34 -16.60
CA THR A 102 -7.01 -8.69 -16.42
C THR A 102 -7.37 -9.00 -14.97
N ALA A 103 -6.75 -8.29 -14.03
CA ALA A 103 -7.00 -8.40 -12.59
C ALA A 103 -6.73 -7.04 -11.92
N GLY A 104 -7.27 -6.87 -10.71
CA GLY A 104 -7.01 -5.73 -9.85
C GLY A 104 -6.29 -6.13 -8.57
N PHE A 105 -5.39 -5.27 -8.11
CA PHE A 105 -4.85 -5.30 -6.75
C PHE A 105 -5.17 -3.98 -6.06
N TRP A 106 -6.07 -4.00 -5.09
CA TRP A 106 -6.35 -2.86 -4.22
C TRP A 106 -5.58 -3.04 -2.92
N GLY A 107 -4.83 -2.03 -2.48
CA GLY A 107 -4.23 -2.11 -1.14
C GLY A 107 -3.09 -1.14 -0.85
N VAL A 108 -2.48 -1.39 0.31
CA VAL A 108 -1.19 -0.82 0.74
C VAL A 108 -0.04 -1.74 0.30
N PRO A 109 1.21 -1.25 0.21
CA PRO A 109 2.35 -2.11 -0.02
C PRO A 109 2.42 -3.24 1.02
N PRO A 110 2.41 -4.52 0.60
CA PRO A 110 2.54 -5.64 1.52
C PRO A 110 3.93 -5.61 2.15
N ARG A 111 4.07 -6.12 3.39
CA ARG A 111 5.41 -6.33 3.94
C ARG A 111 6.19 -7.41 3.18
N ASP A 112 5.48 -8.42 2.70
CA ASP A 112 6.00 -9.53 1.92
C ASP A 112 5.63 -9.34 0.44
N PHE A 113 6.59 -8.87 -0.36
CA PHE A 113 6.38 -8.58 -1.77
C PHE A 113 6.19 -9.86 -2.61
N SER A 114 6.59 -11.03 -2.11
CA SER A 114 6.47 -12.30 -2.85
C SER A 114 5.02 -12.77 -3.04
N LEU A 115 4.06 -12.06 -2.45
CA LEU A 115 2.63 -12.23 -2.71
C LEU A 115 2.21 -11.54 -4.03
N LEU A 116 2.94 -10.52 -4.46
CA LEU A 116 2.68 -9.78 -5.69
C LEU A 116 3.08 -10.59 -6.93
N ASP A 117 3.99 -11.55 -6.81
CA ASP A 117 4.44 -12.44 -7.90
C ASP A 117 3.33 -13.36 -8.44
N LEU A 118 2.22 -13.50 -7.70
CA LEU A 118 1.07 -14.33 -8.09
C LEU A 118 0.17 -13.67 -9.14
N PHE A 119 0.43 -12.41 -9.47
CA PHE A 119 -0.43 -11.59 -10.32
C PHE A 119 0.21 -11.40 -11.70
N PRO A 120 -0.58 -11.43 -12.79
CA PRO A 120 -0.05 -11.16 -14.12
C PRO A 120 0.38 -9.70 -14.28
N ASP A 121 1.27 -9.44 -15.23
CA ASP A 121 1.79 -8.09 -15.54
C ASP A 121 0.70 -7.06 -15.93
N THR A 122 -0.46 -7.55 -16.35
CA THR A 122 -1.64 -6.74 -16.69
C THR A 122 -2.49 -6.38 -15.48
N THR A 123 -2.07 -6.71 -14.26
CA THR A 123 -2.81 -6.36 -13.03
C THR A 123 -2.77 -4.86 -12.78
N HIS A 124 -3.92 -4.19 -12.68
CA HIS A 124 -3.96 -2.77 -12.31
C HIS A 124 -3.92 -2.58 -10.80
N VAL A 125 -3.25 -1.51 -10.36
CA VAL A 125 -3.13 -1.15 -8.94
C VAL A 125 -4.22 -0.14 -8.56
N TYR A 126 -4.87 -0.36 -7.41
CA TYR A 126 -5.89 0.48 -6.81
C TYR A 126 -5.60 0.73 -5.31
N GLY A 127 -6.42 1.57 -4.67
CA GLY A 127 -6.30 1.88 -3.25
C GLY A 127 -5.14 2.82 -2.93
N TRP A 128 -4.70 2.81 -1.68
CA TRP A 128 -3.73 3.79 -1.17
C TRP A 128 -2.39 3.78 -1.92
N THR A 129 -1.95 2.64 -2.43
CA THR A 129 -0.73 2.57 -3.27
C THR A 129 -0.83 3.45 -4.51
N ARG A 130 -2.02 3.52 -5.12
CA ARG A 130 -2.27 4.39 -6.26
C ARG A 130 -2.29 5.87 -5.85
N CYS A 131 -2.75 6.20 -4.64
CA CYS A 131 -2.68 7.56 -4.10
C CYS A 131 -1.23 8.01 -3.88
N MET A 132 -0.33 7.10 -3.48
CA MET A 132 1.11 7.39 -3.40
C MET A 132 1.71 7.72 -4.77
N GLU A 133 1.33 6.97 -5.81
CA GLU A 133 1.78 7.25 -7.17
C GLU A 133 1.32 8.64 -7.63
N ASN A 134 0.06 8.97 -7.33
CA ASN A 134 -0.55 10.25 -7.69
C ASN A 134 0.01 11.44 -6.89
N LYS A 135 0.85 11.21 -5.87
CA LYS A 135 1.35 12.22 -4.91
C LYS A 135 0.29 12.87 -4.02
N THR A 136 -0.90 12.29 -3.95
CA THR A 136 -2.00 12.77 -3.12
C THR A 136 -2.44 11.67 -2.15
N PRO A 137 -1.61 11.31 -1.15
CA PRO A 137 -1.86 10.13 -0.29
C PRO A 137 -3.14 10.23 0.55
N ALA A 138 -3.73 11.44 0.67
CA ALA A 138 -5.01 11.70 1.32
C ALA A 138 -6.22 11.74 0.36
N ASP A 139 -6.02 11.44 -0.92
CA ASP A 139 -7.08 11.42 -1.94
C ASP A 139 -8.01 10.22 -1.76
N TYR A 140 -9.11 10.47 -1.04
CA TYR A 140 -10.08 9.46 -0.65
C TYR A 140 -10.91 8.96 -1.83
N ASP A 141 -11.26 9.83 -2.78
CA ASP A 141 -12.02 9.44 -3.96
C ASP A 141 -11.19 8.51 -4.86
N LEU A 142 -9.90 8.81 -5.02
CA LEU A 142 -8.97 7.92 -5.70
C LEU A 142 -8.76 6.61 -4.93
N GLU A 143 -8.75 6.62 -3.59
CA GLU A 143 -8.63 5.39 -2.81
C GLU A 143 -9.88 4.49 -2.94
N LEU A 144 -11.06 5.07 -3.03
CA LEU A 144 -12.34 4.38 -3.20
C LEU A 144 -12.52 3.75 -4.57
N HIS A 145 -11.88 4.30 -5.60
CA HIS A 145 -12.10 3.87 -6.96
C HIS A 145 -11.41 2.53 -7.27
N TYR A 146 -12.19 1.60 -7.84
CA TYR A 146 -11.75 0.33 -8.43
C TYR A 146 -12.54 0.04 -9.71
N ASN A 147 -12.06 -0.88 -10.54
CA ASN A 147 -12.81 -1.37 -11.71
C ASN A 147 -13.68 -2.58 -11.31
N PRO A 148 -15.02 -2.49 -11.35
CA PRO A 148 -15.91 -3.58 -10.94
C PRO A 148 -15.94 -4.77 -11.92
N ASP A 149 -15.45 -4.58 -13.15
CA ASP A 149 -15.57 -5.55 -14.24
C ASP A 149 -14.44 -6.59 -14.26
N ILE A 150 -13.45 -6.48 -13.35
CA ILE A 150 -12.30 -7.38 -13.27
C ILE A 150 -12.18 -8.00 -11.88
N PRO A 151 -11.69 -9.25 -11.75
CA PRO A 151 -11.44 -9.85 -10.44
C PRO A 151 -10.40 -9.02 -9.68
N THR A 152 -10.73 -8.61 -8.47
CA THR A 152 -9.88 -7.72 -7.67
C THR A 152 -9.58 -8.30 -6.30
N VAL A 153 -8.31 -8.40 -5.95
CA VAL A 153 -7.86 -8.71 -4.60
C VAL A 153 -7.75 -7.42 -3.80
N PHE A 154 -8.49 -7.33 -2.71
CA PHE A 154 -8.47 -6.25 -1.73
C PHE A 154 -7.58 -6.64 -0.56
N TYR A 155 -6.31 -6.26 -0.66
CA TYR A 155 -5.28 -6.59 0.29
C TYR A 155 -5.17 -5.54 1.40
N ALA A 156 -5.03 -6.01 2.64
CA ALA A 156 -4.59 -5.19 3.76
C ALA A 156 -3.61 -5.96 4.65
N GLN A 157 -2.62 -5.22 5.18
CA GLN A 157 -1.76 -5.74 6.24
C GLN A 157 -2.57 -5.77 7.56
N SER A 158 -2.49 -6.85 8.32
CA SER A 158 -3.12 -6.93 9.65
C SER A 158 -2.70 -5.74 10.52
N PHE A 159 -3.65 -5.23 11.31
CA PHE A 159 -3.50 -4.03 12.15
C PHE A 159 -3.25 -2.72 11.38
N CYS A 160 -3.46 -2.70 10.06
CA CYS A 160 -3.57 -1.47 9.29
C CYS A 160 -5.00 -0.91 9.39
N ALA A 161 -5.15 0.41 9.55
CA ALA A 161 -6.46 1.08 9.57
C ALA A 161 -7.25 0.87 8.26
N LYS A 162 -6.55 0.68 7.13
CA LYS A 162 -7.15 0.47 5.81
C LYS A 162 -7.87 -0.88 5.66
N THR A 163 -7.71 -1.80 6.61
CA THR A 163 -8.43 -3.09 6.65
C THR A 163 -9.96 -2.92 6.58
N ALA A 164 -10.51 -1.91 7.28
CA ALA A 164 -11.94 -1.62 7.24
C ALA A 164 -12.43 -1.28 5.83
N LEU A 165 -11.69 -0.40 5.14
CA LEU A 165 -12.04 0.00 3.78
C LEU A 165 -11.84 -1.14 2.77
N ALA A 166 -10.71 -1.85 2.86
CA ALA A 166 -10.43 -3.02 2.04
C ALA A 166 -11.58 -4.05 2.09
N ARG A 167 -12.01 -4.40 3.31
CA ARG A 167 -13.11 -5.35 3.52
C ARG A 167 -14.42 -4.84 2.97
N HIS A 168 -14.74 -3.57 3.20
CA HIS A 168 -15.97 -2.94 2.72
C HIS A 168 -16.05 -2.94 1.19
N LEU A 169 -14.98 -2.54 0.50
CA LEU A 169 -14.94 -2.51 -0.96
C LEU A 169 -14.97 -3.93 -1.54
N ALA A 170 -14.27 -4.89 -0.93
CA ALA A 170 -14.33 -6.29 -1.34
C ALA A 170 -15.74 -6.86 -1.28
N LEU A 171 -16.51 -6.56 -0.24
CA LEU A 171 -17.90 -7.02 -0.09
C LEU A 171 -18.86 -6.37 -1.08
N LYS A 172 -18.55 -5.15 -1.56
CA LYS A 172 -19.32 -4.46 -2.61
C LYS A 172 -18.94 -4.90 -4.02
N HIS A 173 -17.73 -5.42 -4.20
CA HIS A 173 -17.21 -5.77 -5.51
C HIS A 173 -17.83 -7.08 -6.01
N PRO A 174 -18.36 -7.14 -7.26
CA PRO A 174 -18.99 -8.36 -7.80
C PRO A 174 -18.07 -9.59 -7.78
N HIS A 175 -16.78 -9.37 -8.06
CA HIS A 175 -15.71 -10.36 -8.06
C HIS A 175 -14.56 -9.96 -7.14
N GLY A 176 -14.83 -9.69 -5.86
CA GLY A 176 -13.84 -9.23 -4.89
C GLY A 176 -13.33 -10.32 -3.95
N LEU A 177 -12.01 -10.38 -3.73
CA LEU A 177 -11.41 -11.17 -2.65
C LEU A 177 -10.82 -10.25 -1.59
N TYR A 178 -11.38 -10.25 -0.37
CA TYR A 178 -10.72 -9.65 0.78
C TYR A 178 -9.60 -10.56 1.28
N LEU A 179 -8.40 -10.02 1.43
CA LEU A 179 -7.26 -10.72 2.01
C LEU A 179 -6.57 -9.85 3.06
N ASP A 180 -6.54 -10.34 4.29
CA ASP A 180 -5.65 -9.81 5.32
C ASP A 180 -4.48 -10.76 5.57
N SER A 181 -3.29 -10.19 5.73
CA SER A 181 -2.12 -10.96 6.13
C SER A 181 -1.30 -10.22 7.18
N ASP A 182 -0.80 -10.96 8.17
CA ASP A 182 0.13 -10.43 9.15
C ASP A 182 1.57 -10.45 8.58
N VAL A 183 2.60 -10.59 9.41
CA VAL A 183 4.01 -10.36 9.06
C VAL A 183 4.50 -11.06 7.78
N THR A 184 3.98 -12.25 7.47
CA THR A 184 4.29 -13.03 6.26
C THR A 184 3.01 -13.59 5.65
N ALA A 185 2.90 -13.55 4.32
CA ALA A 185 1.83 -14.25 3.63
C ALA A 185 2.13 -15.75 3.65
N GLY A 186 1.50 -16.48 4.58
CA GLY A 186 1.62 -17.93 4.64
C GLY A 186 1.13 -18.60 3.35
N GLY A 187 1.51 -19.87 3.14
CA GLY A 187 1.10 -20.63 1.95
C GLY A 187 -0.40 -20.63 1.69
N SER A 188 -1.23 -20.56 2.75
CA SER A 188 -2.68 -20.41 2.63
C SER A 188 -3.12 -19.09 1.97
N ALA A 189 -2.47 -17.96 2.28
CA ALA A 189 -2.80 -16.67 1.67
C ALA A 189 -2.46 -16.68 0.17
N LYS A 190 -1.28 -17.21 -0.19
CA LYS A 190 -0.85 -17.37 -1.58
C LYS A 190 -1.79 -18.29 -2.37
N ALA A 191 -2.13 -19.44 -1.80
CA ALA A 191 -3.07 -20.39 -2.42
C ALA A 191 -4.46 -19.77 -2.64
N LYS A 192 -4.96 -18.95 -1.70
CA LYS A 192 -6.24 -18.24 -1.87
C LYS A 192 -6.22 -17.26 -3.04
N ILE A 193 -5.13 -16.49 -3.18
CA ILE A 193 -4.98 -15.57 -4.33
C ILE A 193 -4.95 -16.35 -5.62
N GLN A 194 -4.09 -17.37 -5.70
CA GLN A 194 -3.92 -18.16 -6.91
C GLN A 194 -5.25 -18.82 -7.33
N ALA A 195 -5.94 -19.50 -6.40
CA ALA A 195 -7.23 -20.11 -6.68
C ALA A 195 -8.28 -19.08 -7.13
N PHE A 196 -8.31 -17.90 -6.49
CA PHE A 196 -9.25 -16.84 -6.87
C PHE A 196 -9.00 -16.32 -8.30
N LEU A 197 -7.74 -16.08 -8.67
CA LEU A 197 -7.38 -15.60 -10.00
C LEU A 197 -7.68 -16.66 -11.07
N GLU A 198 -7.28 -17.92 -10.83
CA GLU A 198 -7.53 -19.04 -11.75
C GLU A 198 -9.03 -19.29 -11.96
N LEU A 199 -9.82 -19.35 -10.88
CA LEU A 199 -11.27 -19.56 -10.95
C LEU A 199 -12.01 -18.37 -11.58
N SER A 200 -11.39 -17.19 -11.59
CA SER A 200 -11.93 -16.00 -12.28
C SER A 200 -11.51 -15.91 -13.75
N GLY A 201 -10.77 -16.90 -14.27
CA GLY A 201 -10.33 -16.94 -15.67
C GLY A 201 -9.16 -16.01 -15.99
N VAL A 202 -8.39 -15.59 -14.98
CA VAL A 202 -7.20 -14.74 -15.19
C VAL A 202 -6.05 -15.61 -15.73
N PRO A 203 -5.39 -15.22 -16.84
CA PRO A 203 -4.20 -15.91 -17.32
C PRO A 203 -3.02 -15.58 -16.39
N LEU A 204 -2.52 -16.58 -15.68
CA LEU A 204 -1.33 -16.50 -14.81
C LEU A 204 -0.04 -16.81 -15.57
#